data_AF-A0A2D6P9K0-F1
#
_entry.id   AF-A0A2D6P9K0-F1
#
_cell.length_a   1.000
_cell.length_b   1.000
_cell.length_c   1.000
_cell.angle_alpha   90.00
_cell.angle_beta   90.00
_cell.angle_gamma   90.00
#
_symmetry.space_group_name_H-M   'P 1'
#
loop_
_entity.id
_entity.type
_entity.pdbx_description
1 polymer ?
#
loop_
_entity_poly.entity_id
_entity_poly.type
_entity_poly.pdbx_seq_one_letter_code
_entity_poly.pdbx_strand_id
1 'polypeptide(L)' 'MITVEMDMDETAITILDNTGELEDVQALLYDDYCHIRQWNEKTNMFEVITMTPTMYFKLMQAWRLPQGSYVLDKKT' A
#
# COMPACT_ATOMS: atom_id res chain seq x y z
N MET A 1 5.15 -8.67 -10.78
CA MET A 1 6.53 -8.18 -10.50
C MET A 1 6.47 -7.15 -9.38
N ILE A 2 7.55 -6.81 -8.69
CA ILE A 2 7.55 -5.72 -7.69
C ILE A 2 8.69 -4.73 -7.95
N THR A 3 8.40 -3.44 -7.86
CA THR A 3 9.41 -2.38 -7.80
C THR A 3 9.24 -1.59 -6.50
N VAL A 4 10.36 -1.11 -5.96
CA VAL A 4 10.40 -0.22 -4.80
C VAL A 4 11.31 0.94 -5.17
N GLU A 5 10.71 2.11 -5.31
CA GLU A 5 11.38 3.34 -5.73
C GLU A 5 11.32 4.32 -4.56
N MET A 6 12.46 4.93 -4.24
CA MET A 6 12.59 5.90 -3.17
C MET A 6 13.05 7.21 -3.79
N ASP A 7 12.24 8.25 -3.62
CA ASP A 7 12.58 9.64 -3.89
C ASP A 7 12.57 10.43 -2.57
N MET A 8 12.93 11.71 -2.60
CA MET A 8 13.14 12.54 -1.40
C MET A 8 12.03 12.42 -0.36
N ASP A 9 10.77 12.57 -0.80
CA ASP A 9 9.62 12.63 0.11
C ASP A 9 8.64 11.46 -0.08
N GLU A 10 8.95 10.51 -0.96
CA GLU A 10 8.04 9.43 -1.37
C GLU A 10 8.78 8.10 -1.52
N THR A 11 8.22 7.05 -0.92
CA THR A 11 8.50 5.67 -1.35
C THR A 11 7.32 5.11 -2.12
N ALA A 12 7.54 4.71 -3.37
CA ALA A 12 6.55 4.08 -4.22
C ALA A 12 6.84 2.58 -4.37
N ILE A 13 5.92 1.75 -3.90
CA ILE A 13 5.94 0.29 -4.11
C ILE A 13 4.92 -0.03 -5.20
N THR A 14 5.36 -0.55 -6.33
CA THR A 14 4.44 -0.97 -7.43
C THR A 14 4.43 -2.48 -7.53
N ILE A 15 3.23 -3.08 -7.51
CA ILE A 15 2.99 -4.51 -7.69
C ILE A 15 2.29 -4.70 -9.03
N LEU A 16 3.00 -5.32 -9.96
CA LEU A 16 2.49 -5.62 -11.29
C LEU A 16 1.70 -6.92 -11.28
N ASP A 17 0.50 -6.89 -11.87
CA ASP A 17 -0.22 -8.11 -12.22
C ASP A 17 0.35 -8.71 -13.51
N ASN A 18 1.06 -9.83 -13.35
CA ASN A 18 1.67 -10.52 -14.49
C ASN A 18 0.64 -11.29 -15.34
N THR A 19 -0.61 -11.40 -14.90
CA THR A 19 -1.68 -12.09 -15.65
C THR A 19 -2.43 -11.16 -16.59
N GLY A 20 -2.41 -9.85 -16.32
CA GLY A 20 -3.18 -8.84 -17.06
C GLY A 20 -4.68 -8.86 -16.75
N GLU A 21 -5.10 -9.47 -15.64
CA GLU A 21 -6.49 -9.50 -15.19
C GLU A 21 -6.86 -8.19 -14.49
N LEU A 22 -5.92 -7.61 -13.74
CA LEU A 22 -6.10 -6.41 -12.93
C LEU A 22 -5.03 -5.36 -13.27
N GLU A 23 -5.37 -4.09 -13.04
CA GLU A 23 -4.40 -2.98 -13.09
C GLU A 23 -3.35 -3.11 -11.97
N ASP A 24 -2.22 -2.43 -12.13
CA ASP A 24 -1.16 -2.45 -11.12
C ASP A 24 -1.60 -1.79 -9.81
N VAL A 25 -1.11 -2.32 -8.68
CA VAL A 25 -1.35 -1.74 -7.35
C VAL A 25 -0.13 -0.95 -6.91
N GLN A 26 -0.36 0.29 -6.49
CA GLN A 26 0.68 1.15 -5.93
C GLN A 26 0.44 1.45 -4.46
N ALA A 27 1.47 1.31 -3.64
CA ALA A 27 1.53 1.89 -2.31
C ALA A 27 2.49 3.09 -2.32
N LEU A 28 1.97 4.30 -2.12
CA LEU A 28 2.74 5.54 -2.01
C LEU A 28 2.86 5.90 -0.53
N LEU A 29 4.08 5.99 -0.04
CA LEU A 29 4.39 6.18 1.37
C LEU A 29 5.07 7.54 1.54
N TYR A 30 4.40 8.43 2.26
CA TYR A 30 4.90 9.73 2.70
C TYR A 30 5.05 9.73 4.23
N ASP A 31 5.59 10.82 4.78
CA ASP A 31 5.77 10.97 6.23
C ASP A 31 4.45 10.98 7.00
N ASP A 32 3.42 11.67 6.50
CA ASP A 32 2.16 11.86 7.20
C ASP A 32 1.11 10.80 6.84
N TYR A 33 1.12 10.31 5.61
CA TYR A 33 0.10 9.41 5.07
C TYR A 33 0.68 8.37 4.12
N CYS A 34 -0.01 7.24 4.03
CA CYS A 34 0.22 6.22 3.04
C CYS A 34 -1.05 6.03 2.19
N HIS A 35 -0.88 5.79 0.90
CA HIS A 35 -1.98 5.56 -0.02
C HIS A 35 -1.79 4.23 -0.72
N ILE A 36 -2.82 3.38 -0.74
CA ILE A 36 -2.91 2.28 -1.71
C ILE A 36 -3.85 2.74 -2.81
N ARG A 37 -3.41 2.63 -4.08
CA ARG A 37 -4.22 3.00 -5.23
C ARG A 37 -4.11 2.01 -6.37
N GLN A 38 -5.17 1.95 -7.17
CA GLN A 38 -5.23 1.19 -8.43
C GLN A 38 -6.03 2.03 -9.44
N TRP A 39 -5.66 1.98 -10.72
CA TRP A 39 -6.39 2.68 -11.77
C TRP A 39 -7.71 1.96 -12.07
N ASN A 40 -8.80 2.72 -12.23
CA ASN A 40 -10.09 2.17 -12.65
C ASN A 40 -10.48 2.74 -14.03
N GLU A 41 -10.40 1.88 -15.04
CA GLU A 41 -10.73 2.18 -16.44
C GLU A 41 -12.19 2.64 -16.65
N LYS A 42 -13.13 2.22 -15.80
CA LYS A 42 -14.54 2.63 -15.94
C LYS A 42 -14.76 4.07 -15.52
N THR A 43 -14.05 4.51 -14.49
CA THR A 43 -14.17 5.87 -13.94
C THR A 43 -13.08 6.80 -14.45
N ASN A 44 -12.05 6.27 -15.13
CA ASN A 44 -10.84 6.98 -15.54
C ASN A 44 -10.19 7.75 -14.39
N MET A 45 -10.15 7.12 -13.21
CA MET A 45 -9.61 7.69 -11.99
C MET A 45 -8.92 6.61 -11.15
N PHE A 46 -8.00 7.05 -10.27
CA PHE A 46 -7.47 6.19 -9.23
C PHE A 46 -8.50 5.98 -8.13
N GLU A 47 -8.72 4.73 -7.77
CA GLU A 47 -9.37 4.39 -6.51
C GLU A 47 -8.29 4.38 -5.42
N VAL A 48 -8.51 5.12 -4.33
CA VAL A 48 -7.47 5.39 -3.32
C VAL A 48 -7.98 5.05 -1.93
N ILE A 49 -7.18 4.32 -1.18
CA ILE A 49 -7.33 4.09 0.25
C ILE A 49 -6.21 4.86 0.97
N THR A 50 -6.60 5.86 1.78
CA THR A 50 -5.65 6.65 2.59
C THR A 50 -5.58 6.11 4.01
N MET A 51 -4.36 6.02 4.54
CA MET A 51 -4.05 5.47 5.84
C MET A 51 -2.98 6.31 6.54
N THR A 52 -2.97 6.30 7.88
CA THR A 52 -1.79 6.76 8.62
C THR A 52 -0.64 5.74 8.48
N PRO A 53 0.62 6.14 8.65
CA PRO A 53 1.76 5.22 8.62
C PRO A 53 1.63 4.05 9.58
N THR A 54 1.02 4.27 10.75
CA THR A 54 0.75 3.21 11.74
C THR A 54 -0.30 2.21 11.25
N MET A 55 -1.31 2.66 10.51
CA MET A 55 -2.30 1.75 9.90
C MET A 55 -1.66 0.91 8.78
N TYR A 56 -0.83 1.52 7.92
CA TYR A 56 -0.12 0.79 6.88
C TYR A 56 0.87 -0.25 7.48
N PHE A 57 1.61 0.13 8.53
CA PHE A 57 2.47 -0.80 9.27
C PHE A 57 1.68 -2.01 9.80
N LYS A 58 0.50 -1.78 10.41
CA LYS A 58 -0.38 -2.86 10.88
C LYS A 58 -0.80 -3.79 9.75
N LEU A 59 -1.16 -3.24 8.59
CA LEU A 59 -1.56 -4.00 7.41
C LEU A 59 -0.41 -4.92 6.91
N MET A 60 0.82 -4.39 6.81
CA MET A 60 1.97 -5.20 6.41
C MET A 60 2.28 -6.32 7.40
N GLN A 61 2.19 -6.03 8.71
CA GLN A 61 2.48 -7.02 9.75
C GLN A 61 1.41 -8.11 9.83
N ALA A 62 0.15 -7.78 9.51
CA ALA A 62 -0.98 -8.71 9.58
C ALA A 62 -0.78 -9.96 8.72
N TRP A 63 -0.04 -9.88 7.61
CA TRP A 63 0.25 -11.01 6.72
C TRP A 63 0.93 -12.19 7.43
N ARG A 64 1.64 -11.94 8.53
CA ARG A 64 2.44 -12.96 9.25
C ARG A 64 1.77 -13.44 10.54
N LEU A 65 0.55 -12.97 10.84
CA LEU A 65 -0.16 -13.28 12.08
C LEU A 65 -1.22 -14.37 11.87
N PRO A 66 -1.40 -15.28 12.84
CA PRO A 66 -2.58 -16.16 12.88
C PRO A 66 -3.87 -15.36 13.04
N GLN A 67 -5.02 -15.99 12.78
CA GLN A 67 -6.34 -15.42 13.06
C GLN A 67 -6.42 -14.95 14.52
N GLY A 68 -6.84 -13.70 14.74
CA GLY A 68 -6.96 -13.12 16.08
C GLY A 68 -7.21 -11.62 16.04
N SER A 69 -7.21 -11.01 17.24
CA SER A 69 -7.26 -9.56 17.42
C SER A 69 -5.95 -9.10 18.05
N TYR A 70 -5.33 -8.08 17.48
CA TYR A 70 -4.00 -7.61 17.87
C TYR A 70 -3.99 -6.10 18.04
N VAL A 71 -3.28 -5.63 19.05
CA VAL A 71 -2.85 -4.24 19.17
C VAL A 71 -1.37 -4.21 18.83
N LEU A 72 -1.03 -3.62 17.69
CA LEU A 72 0.35 -3.43 17.26
C LEU A 72 0.69 -1.95 17.36
N ASP A 73 1.85 -1.64 17.94
CA ASP A 73 2.37 -0.27 17.97
C ASP A 73 3.66 -0.21 17.16
N LYS A 74 3.81 0.84 16.35
CA LYS A 74 5.08 1.15 15.70
C LYS A 74 6.01 1.64 16.81
N LYS A 75 7.01 0.84 17.19
CA LYS A 75 8.06 1.31 18.10
C LYS A 75 8.85 2.40 17.37
N THR A 76 8.80 3.61 17.92
CA THR A 76 9.59 4.77 17.48
C THR A 76 11.07 4.58 17.82
#